data_AF-A0A284RCK8-F1
#
_entry.id   AF-A0A284RCK8-F1
#
_cell.length_a   1.000
_cell.length_b   1.000
_cell.length_c   1.000
_cell.angle_alpha   90.00
_cell.angle_beta   90.00
_cell.angle_gamma   90.00
#
_symmetry.space_group_name_H-M   'P 1'
#
loop_
_entity.id
_entity.type
_entity.pdbx_description
1 polymer ?
#
loop_
_entity_poly.entity_id
_entity_poly.type
_entity_poly.pdbx_seq_one_letter_code
_entity_poly.pdbx_strand_id
1 'polypeptide(L)'
;MASNTGFVERVHDFVAENKKAVLIGTAAAAIAVGGAVYYASTSRPADGTDLEKGDKKDRKKSSKGTKKKKSVKDKDGPILEERKPKVQEEAGDDAVLNDEQIAALSTEERTALATSYKAKGNASYQQRQFTTAAELYTRAIQVSPKAEPVFYSNRAACYMNSSPPKYELVIKDCNEALKMDPKYIKAMNRRATAFEALQRYEDALRDFTASTILDKFTNKSSGESVERVLRSLASKKAADILAHRQPRLPSFTFISAYFAAFRSRAHPTLPENSSQGDNTLLLALQALDASDYAHSVSLVNEALEQGISWPIGKAEALNLRGTFKFLMGEIEDAKSDLQQSIDIDPSFTQSLVKIASVYMEQGDPQKAFECFEDAIKHNPDDPDIYYHRGQVLFILNKFKEAADNYTKSTELDDKFVFSHIQLAVAEYKQDNLAKSMGQFRRTMVAFPQRSEPQNYYGELLLDQQRYPDAVEKFERAIELEKLKKTTSPPNVLSLVNKGLALYQWKQDIGPAERCCNEALRIDPDCDAAVATLAQLSLQQGQLDKAVEYFIRQAELARTEPELINALTYQYATSSQLEFLKNYPDMAAQLSPLARGMS
;
A
#
# COMPACT_ATOMS: atom_id res chain seq x y z
N MET A 1 -19.12 -5.16 -28.69
CA MET A 1 -19.22 -3.76 -28.25
C MET A 1 -19.18 -3.78 -26.73
N ALA A 2 -17.98 -3.64 -26.17
CA ALA A 2 -17.75 -3.69 -24.73
C ALA A 2 -17.60 -2.25 -24.23
N SER A 3 -18.38 -1.90 -23.21
CA SER A 3 -18.38 -0.59 -22.57
C SER A 3 -17.05 -0.36 -21.87
N ASN A 4 -16.32 0.64 -22.35
CA ASN A 4 -15.05 1.09 -21.81
C ASN A 4 -15.35 1.93 -20.56
N THR A 5 -15.24 1.35 -19.37
CA THR A 5 -15.40 2.08 -18.10
C THR A 5 -14.16 2.96 -17.87
N GLY A 6 -14.41 4.25 -17.69
CA GLY A 6 -13.41 5.31 -17.76
C GLY A 6 -12.51 5.37 -16.53
N PHE A 7 -11.31 5.93 -16.72
CA PHE A 7 -10.31 6.28 -15.70
C PHE A 7 -10.88 7.02 -14.47
N VAL A 8 -11.96 7.80 -14.64
CA VAL A 8 -12.64 8.54 -13.57
C VAL A 8 -13.28 7.64 -12.51
N GLU A 9 -13.78 6.45 -12.90
CA GLU A 9 -14.38 5.46 -12.00
C GLU A 9 -13.32 4.73 -11.15
N ARG A 10 -12.08 4.63 -11.66
CA ARG A 10 -10.94 3.97 -10.98
C ARG A 10 -10.29 4.86 -9.91
N VAL A 11 -10.35 6.18 -10.08
CA VAL A 11 -9.93 7.17 -9.08
C VAL A 11 -10.93 7.26 -7.92
N HIS A 12 -12.20 7.04 -8.20
CA HIS A 12 -13.29 7.07 -7.22
C HIS A 12 -13.13 5.99 -6.13
N ASP A 13 -12.76 4.77 -6.53
CA ASP A 13 -12.69 3.62 -5.63
C ASP A 13 -11.45 3.62 -4.72
N PHE A 14 -10.29 4.05 -5.23
CA PHE A 14 -9.07 4.14 -4.41
C PHE A 14 -9.18 5.20 -3.31
N VAL A 15 -9.71 6.38 -3.64
CA VAL A 15 -9.92 7.47 -2.68
C VAL A 15 -11.00 7.07 -1.66
N ALA A 16 -11.98 6.25 -2.06
CA ALA A 16 -12.99 5.72 -1.16
C ALA A 16 -12.44 4.70 -0.14
N GLU A 17 -11.45 3.89 -0.54
CA GLU A 17 -10.83 2.85 0.29
C GLU A 17 -9.64 3.34 1.14
N ASN A 18 -8.96 4.40 0.70
CA ASN A 18 -7.74 4.92 1.34
C ASN A 18 -7.92 6.35 1.90
N LYS A 19 -9.14 6.70 2.36
CA LYS A 19 -9.48 8.02 2.93
C LYS A 19 -8.56 8.47 4.08
N LYS A 20 -7.90 7.53 4.76
CA LYS A 20 -6.98 7.78 5.87
C LYS A 20 -5.51 8.04 5.46
N ALA A 21 -5.14 7.82 4.19
CA ALA A 21 -3.73 7.90 3.76
C ALA A 21 -3.40 9.10 2.84
N VAL A 22 -4.40 9.88 2.45
CA VAL A 22 -4.27 10.97 1.46
C VAL A 22 -3.90 12.32 2.09
N LEU A 23 -3.80 12.41 3.42
CA LEU A 23 -4.01 13.68 4.11
C LEU A 23 -2.76 14.30 4.77
N ILE A 24 -1.69 13.52 4.96
CA ILE A 24 -0.34 13.99 5.36
C ILE A 24 0.17 14.98 4.32
N GLY A 25 -0.37 14.93 3.10
CA GLY A 25 -0.11 15.89 2.04
C GLY A 25 -1.25 16.86 1.72
N THR A 26 -1.99 17.47 2.62
CA THR A 26 -2.90 18.53 2.13
C THR A 26 -2.16 19.64 1.37
N ALA A 27 -0.89 19.91 1.70
CA ALA A 27 0.02 20.67 0.85
C ALA A 27 0.81 19.83 -0.20
N ALA A 28 1.18 18.58 0.14
CA ALA A 28 2.03 17.74 -0.72
C ALA A 28 1.29 16.72 -1.63
N ALA A 29 0.11 16.25 -1.26
CA ALA A 29 -0.91 15.63 -2.13
C ALA A 29 -1.45 16.65 -3.12
N ALA A 30 -1.56 17.95 -2.77
CA ALA A 30 -1.80 18.99 -3.78
C ALA A 30 -0.63 19.06 -4.77
N ILE A 31 0.62 18.78 -4.35
CA ILE A 31 1.88 18.72 -5.15
C ILE A 31 2.16 17.33 -5.76
N ALA A 32 1.37 16.33 -5.38
CA ALA A 32 1.46 14.95 -5.86
C ALA A 32 0.11 14.43 -6.37
N VAL A 33 -0.83 15.31 -6.80
CA VAL A 33 -2.14 14.84 -7.32
C VAL A 33 -1.92 14.03 -8.61
N GLY A 34 -0.88 14.27 -9.40
CA GLY A 34 -0.52 13.40 -10.53
C GLY A 34 0.12 12.09 -10.08
N GLY A 35 1.14 12.13 -9.22
CA GLY A 35 1.93 10.95 -8.84
C GLY A 35 1.26 10.03 -7.81
N ALA A 36 0.68 10.59 -6.76
CA ALA A 36 0.05 9.81 -5.68
C ALA A 36 -1.32 9.25 -6.06
N VAL A 37 -2.11 9.96 -6.89
CA VAL A 37 -3.38 9.45 -7.43
C VAL A 37 -3.16 8.47 -8.59
N TYR A 38 -2.06 8.62 -9.36
CA TYR A 38 -1.69 7.62 -10.36
C TYR A 38 -1.18 6.31 -9.72
N TYR A 39 -0.29 6.41 -8.71
CA TYR A 39 0.26 5.27 -7.96
C TYR A 39 -0.82 4.44 -7.25
N ALA A 40 -1.85 5.14 -6.80
CA ALA A 40 -3.11 4.63 -6.27
C ALA A 40 -4.03 3.92 -7.30
N SER A 41 -4.15 4.50 -8.49
CA SER A 41 -5.10 4.05 -9.53
C SER A 41 -4.62 2.83 -10.35
N THR A 42 -3.35 2.47 -10.24
CA THR A 42 -2.78 1.25 -10.86
C THR A 42 -2.72 0.06 -9.90
N SER A 43 -3.05 0.25 -8.62
CA SER A 43 -3.15 -0.82 -7.64
C SER A 43 -4.60 -1.27 -7.47
N ARG A 44 -5.03 -2.30 -8.22
CA ARG A 44 -6.07 -3.23 -7.74
C ARG A 44 -5.90 -4.64 -8.33
N PRO A 45 -6.17 -5.70 -7.55
CA PRO A 45 -6.46 -7.03 -8.09
C PRO A 45 -7.76 -7.00 -8.90
N ALA A 46 -7.92 -7.96 -9.82
CA ALA A 46 -9.09 -8.06 -10.70
C ALA A 46 -10.42 -8.16 -9.92
N ASP A 47 -11.29 -7.16 -10.04
CA ASP A 47 -12.65 -7.19 -9.48
C ASP A 47 -13.62 -7.98 -10.37
N GLY A 48 -14.41 -8.85 -9.73
CA GLY A 48 -15.50 -9.61 -10.31
C GLY A 48 -16.87 -9.19 -9.75
N THR A 49 -17.63 -8.47 -10.57
CA THR A 49 -19.11 -8.38 -10.70
C THR A 49 -19.99 -8.15 -9.45
N ASP A 50 -20.55 -6.93 -9.39
CA ASP A 50 -21.95 -6.50 -9.19
C ASP A 50 -22.94 -7.29 -8.32
N LEU A 51 -23.48 -6.59 -7.31
CA LEU A 51 -24.77 -6.87 -6.68
C LEU A 51 -25.63 -5.60 -6.65
N GLU A 52 -26.53 -5.45 -7.62
CA GLU A 52 -27.65 -4.51 -7.52
C GLU A 52 -28.74 -5.06 -6.57
N LYS A 53 -29.18 -4.21 -5.64
CA LYS A 53 -30.44 -4.36 -4.89
C LYS A 53 -31.52 -3.50 -5.56
N GLY A 54 -32.67 -4.12 -5.84
CA GLY A 54 -33.92 -3.43 -6.18
C GLY A 54 -35.06 -3.82 -5.25
N ASP A 55 -35.62 -2.83 -4.56
CA ASP A 55 -36.78 -2.89 -3.67
C ASP A 55 -38.09 -3.32 -4.37
N LYS A 56 -38.97 -4.04 -3.65
CA LYS A 56 -40.44 -3.93 -3.80
C LYS A 56 -41.23 -4.51 -2.62
N LYS A 57 -42.24 -3.73 -2.21
CA LYS A 57 -43.15 -3.85 -1.06
C LYS A 57 -44.39 -4.76 -1.32
N ASP A 58 -44.93 -5.26 -0.21
CA ASP A 58 -46.34 -5.64 0.10
C ASP A 58 -47.00 -6.90 -0.50
N ARG A 59 -47.28 -7.90 0.36
CA ARG A 59 -48.65 -8.23 0.86
C ARG A 59 -48.71 -9.49 1.75
N LYS A 60 -49.41 -9.35 2.89
CA LYS A 60 -49.89 -10.40 3.81
C LYS A 60 -50.75 -11.48 3.12
N LYS A 61 -50.53 -12.76 3.45
CA LYS A 61 -51.60 -13.73 3.78
C LYS A 61 -51.05 -14.98 4.49
N SER A 62 -51.77 -15.38 5.53
CA SER A 62 -51.55 -16.50 6.44
C SER A 62 -51.93 -17.87 5.85
N SER A 63 -51.19 -18.95 6.15
CA SER A 63 -51.74 -20.19 6.75
C SER A 63 -50.68 -21.31 6.94
N LYS A 64 -50.68 -21.86 8.17
CA LYS A 64 -50.42 -23.25 8.61
C LYS A 64 -49.28 -24.10 7.99
N GLY A 65 -48.35 -24.47 8.89
CA GLY A 65 -48.03 -25.88 9.17
C GLY A 65 -46.78 -26.46 8.49
N THR A 66 -45.76 -26.77 9.30
CA THR A 66 -45.24 -28.13 9.61
C THR A 66 -43.73 -28.08 9.94
N LYS A 67 -43.34 -28.75 11.02
CA LYS A 67 -41.96 -28.93 11.50
C LYS A 67 -40.99 -29.42 10.42
N LYS A 68 -39.80 -28.82 10.31
CA LYS A 68 -38.57 -29.51 9.86
C LYS A 68 -37.29 -28.86 10.40
N LYS A 69 -36.39 -29.73 10.86
CA LYS A 69 -35.08 -29.48 11.50
C LYS A 69 -34.15 -28.67 10.59
N LYS A 70 -33.40 -27.74 11.21
CA LYS A 70 -32.23 -27.06 10.66
C LYS A 70 -31.12 -28.08 10.36
N SER A 71 -30.61 -28.09 9.13
CA SER A 71 -29.27 -28.59 8.79
C SER A 71 -28.45 -27.42 8.25
N VAL A 72 -27.29 -27.21 8.86
CA VAL A 72 -26.24 -26.29 8.43
C VAL A 72 -25.50 -26.95 7.26
N LYS A 73 -25.33 -26.22 6.16
CA LYS A 73 -24.56 -26.62 4.98
C LYS A 73 -23.16 -26.05 5.12
N ASP A 74 -22.19 -26.89 5.49
CA ASP A 74 -20.78 -26.64 5.19
C ASP A 74 -20.52 -27.11 3.76
N LYS A 75 -20.10 -26.17 2.91
CA LYS A 75 -19.48 -26.44 1.63
C LYS A 75 -18.00 -26.11 1.81
N ASP A 76 -17.18 -27.14 2.03
CA ASP A 76 -15.77 -27.14 1.66
C ASP A 76 -15.26 -28.58 1.71
N GLY A 77 -15.10 -29.16 0.52
CA GLY A 77 -14.51 -30.47 0.30
C GLY A 77 -14.34 -30.64 -1.21
N PRO A 78 -13.18 -31.09 -1.69
CA PRO A 78 -13.00 -31.30 -3.12
C PRO A 78 -13.96 -32.39 -3.57
N ILE A 79 -14.86 -32.02 -4.49
CA ILE A 79 -15.70 -32.95 -5.24
C ILE A 79 -14.75 -33.80 -6.06
N LEU A 80 -14.61 -35.07 -5.71
CA LEU A 80 -13.90 -36.07 -6.51
C LEU A 80 -14.93 -37.05 -7.05
N GLU A 81 -14.93 -37.17 -8.37
CA GLU A 81 -15.82 -37.97 -9.20
C GLU A 81 -15.99 -39.40 -8.67
N GLU A 82 -17.24 -39.84 -8.68
CA GLU A 82 -17.63 -41.21 -8.42
C GLU A 82 -17.04 -42.13 -9.49
N ARG A 83 -16.11 -43.00 -9.07
CA ARG A 83 -15.95 -44.31 -9.71
C ARG A 83 -15.88 -45.36 -8.62
N LYS A 84 -16.99 -46.09 -8.44
CA LYS A 84 -17.03 -47.31 -7.62
C LYS A 84 -16.18 -48.39 -8.30
N PRO A 85 -15.34 -49.08 -7.54
CA PRO A 85 -15.34 -50.53 -7.58
C PRO A 85 -15.80 -51.08 -6.23
N LYS A 86 -16.76 -52.02 -6.29
CA LYS A 86 -17.04 -52.92 -5.18
C LYS A 86 -15.83 -53.84 -5.03
N VAL A 87 -15.18 -53.82 -3.88
CA VAL A 87 -14.44 -54.97 -3.35
C VAL A 87 -14.94 -55.19 -1.92
N GLN A 88 -15.37 -56.42 -1.64
CA GLN A 88 -15.79 -56.89 -0.33
C GLN A 88 -14.58 -56.90 0.62
N GLU A 89 -14.74 -56.33 1.82
CA GLU A 89 -13.77 -56.46 2.90
C GLU A 89 -13.91 -57.84 3.56
N GLU A 90 -12.89 -58.68 3.44
CA GLU A 90 -12.55 -59.61 4.52
C GLU A 90 -11.64 -58.88 5.51
N ALA A 91 -12.12 -58.74 6.75
CA ALA A 91 -11.33 -58.26 7.87
C ALA A 91 -10.33 -59.34 8.29
N GLY A 92 -9.22 -59.45 7.55
CA GLY A 92 -8.02 -60.14 8.01
C GLY A 92 -7.22 -59.20 8.90
N ASP A 93 -6.87 -59.66 10.09
CA ASP A 93 -5.97 -58.99 11.04
C ASP A 93 -4.62 -58.76 10.34
N ASP A 94 -4.36 -57.54 9.86
CA ASP A 94 -3.09 -57.17 9.22
C ASP A 94 -2.00 -57.16 10.30
N ALA A 95 -1.36 -58.32 10.51
CA ALA A 95 -0.23 -58.47 11.41
C ALA A 95 0.85 -57.42 11.10
N VAL A 96 1.34 -56.76 12.15
CA VAL A 96 2.44 -55.79 12.03
C VAL A 96 3.72 -56.57 11.74
N LEU A 97 4.23 -56.45 10.52
CA LEU A 97 5.49 -57.05 10.11
C LEU A 97 6.66 -56.31 10.76
N ASN A 98 7.64 -57.04 11.28
CA ASN A 98 8.90 -56.47 11.77
C ASN A 98 9.90 -56.26 10.61
N ASP A 99 11.00 -55.55 10.87
CA ASP A 99 11.99 -55.20 9.84
C ASP A 99 12.63 -56.43 9.17
N GLU A 100 12.83 -57.52 9.92
CA GLU A 100 13.37 -58.79 9.42
C GLU A 100 12.41 -59.49 8.45
N GLN A 101 11.12 -59.50 8.77
CA GLN A 101 10.07 -60.03 7.90
C GLN A 101 9.92 -59.20 6.64
N ILE A 102 10.01 -57.87 6.75
CA ILE A 102 9.96 -56.98 5.58
C ILE A 102 11.18 -57.20 4.67
N ALA A 103 12.36 -57.44 5.25
CA ALA A 103 13.58 -57.72 4.50
C ALA A 103 13.56 -59.07 3.77
N ALA A 104 12.80 -60.05 4.28
CA ALA A 104 12.64 -61.37 3.66
C ALA A 104 11.67 -61.39 2.46
N LEU A 105 10.84 -60.35 2.30
CA LEU A 105 9.88 -60.23 1.20
C LEU A 105 10.55 -59.77 -0.08
N SER A 106 10.11 -60.32 -1.21
CA SER A 106 10.52 -59.85 -2.54
C SER A 106 10.06 -58.41 -2.80
N THR A 107 10.73 -57.74 -3.74
CA THR A 107 10.36 -56.37 -4.16
C THR A 107 8.91 -56.30 -4.66
N GLU A 108 8.43 -57.33 -5.34
CA GLU A 108 7.06 -57.42 -5.87
C GLU A 108 6.03 -57.54 -4.73
N GLU A 109 6.27 -58.42 -3.76
CA GLU A 109 5.41 -58.58 -2.57
C GLU A 109 5.34 -57.29 -1.75
N ARG A 110 6.50 -56.65 -1.53
CA ARG A 110 6.59 -55.36 -0.84
C ARG A 110 5.80 -54.25 -1.55
N THR A 111 5.86 -54.21 -2.88
CA THR A 111 5.12 -53.24 -3.69
C THR A 111 3.61 -53.49 -3.64
N ALA A 112 3.19 -54.75 -3.73
CA ALA A 112 1.79 -55.13 -3.61
C ALA A 112 1.23 -54.79 -2.23
N LEU A 113 2.00 -55.07 -1.17
CA LEU A 113 1.61 -54.77 0.20
C LEU A 113 1.51 -53.27 0.47
N ALA A 114 2.48 -52.47 0.02
CA ALA A 114 2.42 -51.01 0.11
C ALA A 114 1.17 -50.44 -0.59
N THR A 115 0.83 -50.98 -1.77
CA THR A 115 -0.36 -50.59 -2.53
C THR A 115 -1.64 -50.95 -1.80
N SER A 116 -1.70 -52.14 -1.20
CA SER A 116 -2.81 -52.61 -0.37
C SER A 116 -3.02 -51.70 0.85
N TYR A 117 -1.96 -51.42 1.62
CA TYR A 117 -2.03 -50.52 2.77
C TYR A 117 -2.46 -49.10 2.38
N LYS A 118 -2.00 -48.58 1.24
CA LYS A 118 -2.49 -47.29 0.71
C LYS A 118 -3.99 -47.33 0.43
N ALA A 119 -4.49 -48.40 -0.20
CA ALA A 119 -5.92 -48.53 -0.51
C ALA A 119 -6.78 -48.60 0.76
N LYS A 120 -6.36 -49.40 1.74
CA LYS A 120 -7.00 -49.47 3.07
C LYS A 120 -6.95 -48.11 3.77
N GLY A 121 -5.80 -47.43 3.76
CA GLY A 121 -5.63 -46.10 4.33
C GLY A 121 -6.54 -45.06 3.68
N ASN A 122 -6.70 -45.10 2.35
CA ASN A 122 -7.65 -44.25 1.64
C ASN A 122 -9.10 -44.52 2.10
N ALA A 123 -9.49 -45.78 2.26
CA ALA A 123 -10.82 -46.16 2.74
C ALA A 123 -11.09 -45.63 4.16
N SER A 124 -10.15 -45.85 5.11
CA SER A 124 -10.24 -45.31 6.46
C SER A 124 -10.28 -43.77 6.49
N TYR A 125 -9.52 -43.10 5.61
CA TYR A 125 -9.55 -41.65 5.48
C TYR A 125 -10.94 -41.14 5.07
N GLN A 126 -11.58 -41.79 4.10
CA GLN A 126 -12.94 -41.44 3.66
C GLN A 126 -13.98 -41.64 4.78
N GLN A 127 -13.76 -42.63 5.64
CA GLN A 127 -14.57 -42.87 6.84
C GLN A 127 -14.26 -41.90 7.99
N ARG A 128 -13.38 -40.90 7.78
CA ARG A 128 -12.89 -39.94 8.79
C ARG A 128 -12.13 -40.59 9.97
N GLN A 129 -11.63 -41.81 9.79
CA GLN A 129 -10.79 -42.52 10.76
C GLN A 129 -9.32 -42.15 10.56
N PHE A 130 -8.97 -40.90 10.85
CA PHE A 130 -7.66 -40.33 10.50
C PHE A 130 -6.48 -41.00 11.19
N THR A 131 -6.64 -41.45 12.44
CA THR A 131 -5.59 -42.17 13.18
C THR A 131 -5.26 -43.50 12.50
N THR A 132 -6.29 -44.32 12.24
CA THR A 132 -6.15 -45.61 11.55
C THR A 132 -5.59 -45.45 10.14
N ALA A 133 -6.07 -44.44 9.40
CA ALA A 133 -5.53 -44.12 8.08
C ALA A 133 -4.03 -43.75 8.15
N ALA A 134 -3.61 -42.95 9.13
CA ALA A 134 -2.21 -42.57 9.31
C ALA A 134 -1.31 -43.77 9.65
N GLU A 135 -1.80 -44.72 10.46
CA GLU A 135 -1.10 -45.97 10.76
C GLU A 135 -0.94 -46.84 9.50
N LEU A 136 -2.00 -46.98 8.70
CA LEU A 136 -1.96 -47.72 7.44
C LEU A 136 -0.97 -47.11 6.45
N TYR A 137 -0.91 -45.78 6.31
CA TYR A 137 0.13 -45.14 5.50
C TYR A 137 1.53 -45.29 6.09
N THR A 138 1.68 -45.34 7.41
CA THR A 138 2.97 -45.62 8.05
C THR A 138 3.46 -47.02 7.70
N ARG A 139 2.57 -48.02 7.72
CA ARG A 139 2.88 -49.38 7.26
C ARG A 139 3.22 -49.39 5.76
N ALA A 140 2.48 -48.65 4.93
CA ALA A 140 2.80 -48.51 3.51
C ALA A 140 4.21 -47.95 3.28
N ILE A 141 4.63 -46.94 4.05
CA ILE A 141 5.98 -46.36 4.00
C ILE A 141 7.05 -47.39 4.40
N GLN A 142 6.82 -48.15 5.48
CA GLN A 142 7.77 -49.14 5.98
C GLN A 142 8.02 -50.28 5.00
N VAL A 143 6.95 -50.82 4.41
CA VAL A 143 7.08 -51.97 3.51
C VAL A 143 7.48 -51.58 2.10
N SER A 144 7.28 -50.32 1.69
CA SER A 144 7.60 -49.88 0.33
C SER A 144 9.09 -50.10 -0.02
N PRO A 145 9.41 -50.72 -1.16
CA PRO A 145 10.80 -50.93 -1.57
C PRO A 145 11.46 -49.65 -2.07
N LYS A 146 10.67 -48.65 -2.47
CA LYS A 146 11.13 -47.32 -2.88
C LYS A 146 10.33 -46.26 -2.13
N ALA A 147 11.00 -45.19 -1.72
CA ALA A 147 10.31 -44.07 -1.10
C ALA A 147 9.36 -43.40 -2.13
N GLU A 148 8.08 -43.31 -1.78
CA GLU A 148 7.06 -42.69 -2.64
C GLU A 148 6.45 -41.45 -1.94
N PRO A 149 6.47 -40.27 -2.58
CA PRO A 149 5.97 -39.03 -1.98
C PRO A 149 4.47 -39.07 -1.66
N VAL A 150 3.71 -39.91 -2.37
CA VAL A 150 2.25 -40.05 -2.19
C VAL A 150 1.91 -40.59 -0.81
N PHE A 151 2.66 -41.54 -0.26
CA PHE A 151 2.36 -42.11 1.06
C PHE A 151 2.54 -41.06 2.17
N TYR A 152 3.62 -40.28 2.10
CA TYR A 152 3.87 -39.17 3.04
C TYR A 152 2.80 -38.09 2.91
N SER A 153 2.45 -37.66 1.70
CA SER A 153 1.41 -36.64 1.50
C SER A 153 0.03 -37.10 1.98
N ASN A 154 -0.30 -38.39 1.83
CA ASN A 154 -1.55 -38.94 2.33
C ASN A 154 -1.57 -39.04 3.86
N ARG A 155 -0.46 -39.43 4.49
CA ARG A 155 -0.32 -39.43 5.94
C ARG A 155 -0.37 -38.01 6.53
N ALA A 156 0.26 -37.05 5.86
CA ALA A 156 0.14 -35.63 6.19
C ALA A 156 -1.33 -35.14 6.14
N ALA A 157 -2.11 -35.61 5.17
CA ALA A 157 -3.55 -35.31 5.09
C ALA A 157 -4.30 -35.81 6.33
N CYS A 158 -3.97 -37.00 6.84
CA CYS A 158 -4.56 -37.53 8.08
C CYS A 158 -4.22 -36.64 9.28
N TYR A 159 -2.96 -36.22 9.43
CA TYR A 159 -2.53 -35.36 10.53
C TYR A 159 -3.19 -33.97 10.49
N MET A 160 -3.44 -33.45 9.30
CA MET A 160 -4.15 -32.18 9.09
C MET A 160 -5.61 -32.25 9.52
N ASN A 161 -6.29 -33.38 9.29
CA ASN A 161 -7.71 -33.56 9.59
C ASN A 161 -7.97 -34.24 10.95
N SER A 162 -6.90 -34.61 11.67
CA SER A 162 -7.01 -35.13 13.03
C SER A 162 -7.58 -34.09 13.98
N SER A 163 -8.18 -34.52 15.09
CA SER A 163 -8.67 -33.63 16.15
C SER A 163 -7.92 -33.93 17.47
N PRO A 164 -7.04 -33.03 17.95
CA PRO A 164 -6.61 -31.78 17.31
C PRO A 164 -5.70 -32.02 16.08
N PRO A 165 -5.60 -31.06 15.15
CA PRO A 165 -4.67 -31.13 14.02
C PRO A 165 -3.21 -31.19 14.50
N LYS A 166 -2.39 -32.00 13.84
CA LYS A 166 -0.96 -32.20 14.19
C LYS A 166 -0.05 -31.53 13.15
N TYR A 167 -0.06 -30.20 13.08
CA TYR A 167 0.59 -29.42 12.01
C TYR A 167 2.09 -29.68 11.85
N GLU A 168 2.84 -29.87 12.93
CA GLU A 168 4.28 -30.18 12.83
C GLU A 168 4.55 -31.54 12.16
N LEU A 169 3.68 -32.52 12.36
CA LEU A 169 3.78 -33.81 11.65
C LEU A 169 3.39 -33.67 10.18
N VAL A 170 2.42 -32.80 9.85
CA VAL A 170 2.11 -32.45 8.46
C VAL A 170 3.35 -31.88 7.77
N ILE A 171 4.03 -30.92 8.40
CA ILE A 171 5.23 -30.28 7.84
C ILE A 171 6.34 -31.32 7.65
N LYS A 172 6.58 -32.19 8.64
CA LYS A 172 7.58 -33.25 8.55
C LYS A 172 7.32 -34.18 7.36
N ASP A 173 6.10 -34.68 7.21
CA ASP A 173 5.76 -35.58 6.11
C ASP A 173 5.80 -34.88 4.75
N CYS A 174 5.35 -33.64 4.66
CA CYS A 174 5.43 -32.87 3.41
C CYS A 174 6.88 -32.57 3.03
N ASN A 175 7.77 -32.32 4.00
CA ASN A 175 9.21 -32.17 3.74
C ASN A 175 9.81 -33.45 3.13
N GLU A 176 9.48 -34.63 3.66
CA GLU A 176 9.93 -35.90 3.07
C GLU A 176 9.37 -36.11 1.66
N ALA A 177 8.09 -35.79 1.44
CA ALA A 177 7.49 -35.87 0.11
C ALA A 177 8.19 -34.94 -0.90
N LEU A 178 8.50 -33.70 -0.51
CA LEU A 178 9.13 -32.69 -1.37
C LEU A 178 10.63 -32.93 -1.59
N LYS A 179 11.32 -33.65 -0.70
CA LYS A 179 12.68 -34.16 -0.98
C LYS A 179 12.69 -35.16 -2.13
N MET A 180 11.62 -35.95 -2.28
CA MET A 180 11.50 -36.98 -3.31
C MET A 180 10.97 -36.41 -4.63
N ASP A 181 9.95 -35.56 -4.55
CA ASP A 181 9.38 -34.83 -5.68
C ASP A 181 9.24 -33.34 -5.32
N PRO A 182 10.25 -32.52 -5.68
CA PRO A 182 10.22 -31.09 -5.42
C PRO A 182 9.07 -30.34 -6.10
N LYS A 183 8.39 -30.92 -7.10
CA LYS A 183 7.28 -30.26 -7.81
C LYS A 183 5.91 -30.76 -7.33
N TYR A 184 5.86 -31.45 -6.18
CA TYR A 184 4.62 -32.04 -5.70
C TYR A 184 3.65 -31.03 -5.07
N ILE A 185 2.82 -30.42 -5.92
CA ILE A 185 1.86 -29.34 -5.59
C ILE A 185 0.98 -29.67 -4.36
N LYS A 186 0.49 -30.92 -4.24
CA LYS A 186 -0.37 -31.32 -3.10
C LYS A 186 0.38 -31.29 -1.76
N ALA A 187 1.64 -31.70 -1.74
CA ALA A 187 2.45 -31.65 -0.53
C ALA A 187 2.79 -30.20 -0.16
N MET A 188 3.11 -29.34 -1.13
CA MET A 188 3.31 -27.90 -0.89
C MET A 188 2.09 -27.24 -0.29
N ASN A 189 0.91 -27.41 -0.90
CA ASN A 189 -0.32 -26.79 -0.39
C ASN A 189 -0.65 -27.25 1.04
N ARG A 190 -0.43 -28.53 1.35
CA ARG A 190 -0.62 -29.04 2.72
C ARG A 190 0.37 -28.42 3.70
N ARG A 191 1.64 -28.33 3.31
CA ARG A 191 2.68 -27.72 4.14
C ARG A 191 2.40 -26.24 4.36
N ALA A 192 1.97 -25.52 3.32
CA ALA A 192 1.56 -24.12 3.38
C ALA A 192 0.40 -23.89 4.37
N THR A 193 -0.67 -24.69 4.28
CA THR A 193 -1.80 -24.61 5.24
C THR A 193 -1.36 -24.90 6.68
N ALA A 194 -0.43 -25.85 6.88
CA ALA A 194 0.11 -26.13 8.21
C ALA A 194 0.98 -24.98 8.75
N PHE A 195 1.84 -24.39 7.91
CA PHE A 195 2.61 -23.20 8.27
C PHE A 195 1.70 -22.02 8.61
N GLU A 196 0.67 -21.79 7.82
CA GLU A 196 -0.31 -20.74 8.05
C GLU A 196 -1.03 -20.90 9.39
N ALA A 197 -1.49 -22.12 9.71
CA ALA A 197 -2.15 -22.41 10.98
C ALA A 197 -1.22 -22.20 12.20
N LEU A 198 0.10 -22.33 11.99
CA LEU A 198 1.15 -22.03 12.97
C LEU A 198 1.62 -20.56 12.92
N GLN A 199 0.96 -19.70 12.12
CA GLN A 199 1.33 -18.30 11.87
C GLN A 199 2.75 -18.10 11.30
N ARG A 200 3.30 -19.11 10.65
CA ARG A 200 4.58 -19.05 9.92
C ARG A 200 4.32 -18.55 8.50
N TYR A 201 3.86 -17.31 8.39
CA TYR A 201 3.30 -16.77 7.14
C TYR A 201 4.32 -16.65 5.99
N GLU A 202 5.60 -16.37 6.26
CA GLU A 202 6.63 -16.34 5.22
C GLU A 202 6.81 -17.72 4.56
N ASP A 203 6.87 -18.77 5.38
CA ASP A 203 6.98 -20.16 4.89
C ASP A 203 5.72 -20.58 4.12
N ALA A 204 4.54 -20.20 4.62
CA ALA A 204 3.27 -20.45 3.93
C ALA A 204 3.20 -19.72 2.58
N LEU A 205 3.64 -18.46 2.52
CA LEU A 205 3.64 -17.65 1.31
C LEU A 205 4.54 -18.25 0.23
N ARG A 206 5.75 -18.70 0.61
CA ARG A 206 6.68 -19.39 -0.28
C ARG A 206 6.04 -20.60 -0.95
N ASP A 207 5.42 -21.47 -0.16
CA ASP A 207 4.81 -22.70 -0.66
C ASP A 207 3.57 -22.43 -1.52
N PHE A 208 2.68 -21.52 -1.11
CA PHE A 208 1.51 -21.15 -1.93
C PHE A 208 1.90 -20.44 -3.22
N THR A 209 2.95 -19.62 -3.21
CA THR A 209 3.47 -18.97 -4.41
C THR A 209 4.04 -20.01 -5.36
N ALA A 210 4.89 -20.91 -4.85
CA ALA A 210 5.49 -21.98 -5.66
C ALA A 210 4.43 -22.92 -6.24
N SER A 211 3.46 -23.34 -5.43
CA SER A 211 2.40 -24.24 -5.88
C SER A 211 1.51 -23.58 -6.95
N THR A 212 1.22 -22.29 -6.82
CA THR A 212 0.43 -21.52 -7.80
C THR A 212 1.17 -21.39 -9.14
N ILE A 213 2.48 -21.11 -9.11
CA ILE A 213 3.30 -21.01 -10.33
C ILE A 213 3.42 -22.39 -11.01
N LEU A 214 3.68 -23.46 -10.24
CA LEU A 214 3.75 -24.83 -10.76
C LEU A 214 2.43 -25.30 -11.39
N ASP A 215 1.30 -24.89 -10.80
CA ASP A 215 -0.05 -25.15 -11.33
C ASP A 215 -0.43 -24.22 -12.50
N LYS A 216 0.48 -23.33 -12.93
CA LYS A 216 0.24 -22.36 -14.01
C LYS A 216 -1.02 -21.52 -13.79
N PHE A 217 -1.32 -21.19 -12.53
CA PHE A 217 -2.46 -20.35 -12.16
C PHE A 217 -3.82 -20.91 -12.60
N THR A 218 -3.92 -22.23 -12.84
CA THR A 218 -5.19 -22.83 -13.28
C THR A 218 -6.21 -22.93 -12.14
N ASN A 219 -5.74 -23.14 -10.92
CA ASN A 219 -6.57 -23.17 -9.73
C ASN A 219 -6.77 -21.78 -9.12
N LYS A 220 -7.99 -21.23 -9.24
CA LYS A 220 -8.33 -19.93 -8.65
C LYS A 220 -8.14 -19.86 -7.13
N SER A 221 -8.37 -20.96 -6.41
CA SER A 221 -8.24 -20.97 -4.93
C SER A 221 -6.80 -20.86 -4.44
N SER A 222 -5.81 -21.11 -5.30
CA SER A 222 -4.40 -20.96 -4.93
C SER A 222 -4.01 -19.47 -4.88
N GLY A 223 -4.52 -18.66 -5.81
CA GLY A 223 -4.35 -17.20 -5.80
C GLY A 223 -4.95 -16.54 -4.57
N GLU A 224 -6.16 -16.95 -4.17
CA GLU A 224 -6.83 -16.48 -2.95
C GLU A 224 -6.00 -16.82 -1.69
N SER A 225 -5.37 -17.99 -1.67
CA SER A 225 -4.50 -18.41 -0.55
C SER A 225 -3.25 -17.54 -0.46
N VAL A 226 -2.61 -17.23 -1.59
CA VAL A 226 -1.47 -16.29 -1.65
C VAL A 226 -1.88 -14.92 -1.13
N GLU A 227 -2.96 -14.34 -1.66
CA GLU A 227 -3.41 -12.99 -1.27
C GLU A 227 -3.72 -12.92 0.24
N ARG A 228 -4.44 -13.91 0.75
CA ARG A 228 -4.83 -13.98 2.16
C ARG A 228 -3.62 -14.08 3.08
N VAL A 229 -2.67 -14.97 2.80
CA VAL A 229 -1.44 -15.11 3.59
C VAL A 229 -0.57 -13.87 3.49
N LEU A 230 -0.45 -13.28 2.30
CA LEU A 230 0.32 -12.07 2.06
C LEU A 230 -0.23 -10.90 2.87
N ARG A 231 -1.56 -10.73 2.90
CA ARG A 231 -2.24 -9.74 3.73
C ARG A 231 -1.94 -9.95 5.21
N SER A 232 -2.08 -11.18 5.71
CA SER A 232 -1.77 -11.49 7.12
C SER A 232 -0.31 -11.25 7.47
N LEU A 233 0.63 -11.61 6.58
CA LEU A 233 2.05 -11.35 6.75
C LEU A 233 2.35 -9.85 6.78
N ALA A 234 1.90 -9.11 5.77
CA ALA A 234 2.15 -7.68 5.63
C ALA A 234 1.57 -6.89 6.80
N SER A 235 0.32 -7.16 7.22
CA SER A 235 -0.28 -6.51 8.38
C SER A 235 0.46 -6.81 9.68
N LYS A 236 0.88 -8.07 9.91
CA LYS A 236 1.64 -8.43 11.12
C LYS A 236 3.00 -7.74 11.15
N LYS A 237 3.71 -7.70 10.02
CA LYS A 237 5.01 -7.03 9.88
C LYS A 237 4.88 -5.52 10.02
N ALA A 238 3.84 -4.92 9.43
CA ALA A 238 3.57 -3.49 9.57
C ALA A 238 3.34 -3.12 11.03
N ALA A 239 2.51 -3.89 11.76
CA ALA A 239 2.27 -3.66 13.19
C ALA A 239 3.56 -3.75 14.01
N ASP A 240 4.40 -4.77 13.78
CA ASP A 240 5.70 -4.92 14.47
C ASP A 240 6.65 -3.74 14.15
N ILE A 241 6.71 -3.31 12.90
CA ILE A 241 7.55 -2.16 12.49
C ILE A 241 7.06 -0.88 13.15
N LEU A 242 5.76 -0.57 13.07
CA LEU A 242 5.19 0.66 13.63
C LEU A 242 5.34 0.73 15.14
N ALA A 243 5.32 -0.40 15.85
CA ALA A 243 5.51 -0.43 17.30
C ALA A 243 6.91 0.02 17.75
N HIS A 244 7.92 -0.03 16.88
CA HIS A 244 9.31 0.27 17.22
C HIS A 244 9.90 1.42 16.39
N ARG A 245 9.12 1.95 15.44
CA ARG A 245 9.60 2.97 14.51
C ARG A 245 9.75 4.31 15.21
N GLN A 246 10.93 4.90 15.07
CA GLN A 246 11.17 6.26 15.52
C GLN A 246 10.56 7.27 14.54
N PRO A 247 9.95 8.37 15.02
CA PRO A 247 9.55 9.48 14.18
C PRO A 247 10.74 9.98 13.36
N ARG A 248 10.50 10.24 12.08
CA ARG A 248 11.52 10.77 11.18
C ARG A 248 10.89 11.78 10.27
N LEU A 249 11.68 12.79 9.93
CA LEU A 249 11.29 13.74 8.90
C LEU A 249 11.10 13.02 7.56
N PRO A 250 10.05 13.35 6.80
CA PRO A 250 9.90 12.88 5.43
C PRO A 250 10.93 13.54 4.50
N SER A 251 10.87 13.20 3.21
CA SER A 251 11.83 13.71 2.22
C SER A 251 11.86 15.23 2.16
N PHE A 252 13.01 15.78 1.73
CA PHE A 252 13.16 17.22 1.59
C PHE A 252 12.08 17.81 0.66
N THR A 253 11.86 17.18 -0.49
CA THR A 253 10.86 17.62 -1.47
C THR A 253 9.47 17.65 -0.86
N PHE A 254 9.15 16.68 -0.01
CA PHE A 254 7.86 16.63 0.67
C PHE A 254 7.66 17.77 1.67
N ILE A 255 8.66 18.02 2.53
CA ILE A 255 8.58 19.10 3.53
C ILE A 255 8.55 20.47 2.83
N SER A 256 9.38 20.64 1.82
CA SER A 256 9.43 21.88 1.02
C SER A 256 8.10 22.16 0.32
N ALA A 257 7.51 21.12 -0.30
CA ALA A 257 6.16 21.18 -0.85
C ALA A 257 5.12 21.57 0.21
N TYR A 258 5.24 21.01 1.43
CA TYR A 258 4.32 21.32 2.51
C TYR A 258 4.34 22.81 2.88
N PHE A 259 5.52 23.35 3.20
CA PHE A 259 5.64 24.74 3.62
C PHE A 259 5.39 25.73 2.48
N ALA A 260 5.71 25.37 1.23
CA ALA A 260 5.43 26.20 0.07
C ALA A 260 3.92 26.43 -0.16
N ALA A 261 3.06 25.56 0.37
CA ALA A 261 1.62 25.69 0.28
C ALA A 261 1.01 26.67 1.28
N PHE A 262 1.82 27.27 2.15
CA PHE A 262 1.42 28.36 3.03
C PHE A 262 2.07 29.66 2.56
N ARG A 263 1.35 30.78 2.71
CA ARG A 263 1.94 32.09 2.39
C ARG A 263 2.97 32.48 3.43
N SER A 264 4.03 33.14 2.97
CA SER A 264 5.09 33.65 3.85
C SER A 264 4.52 34.71 4.79
N ARG A 265 4.92 34.66 6.06
CA ARG A 265 4.56 35.61 7.11
C ARG A 265 5.82 36.20 7.71
N ALA A 266 5.72 37.43 8.21
CA ALA A 266 6.80 38.02 8.99
C ALA A 266 6.98 37.24 10.31
N HIS A 267 8.24 37.08 10.72
CA HIS A 267 8.54 36.51 12.04
C HIS A 267 7.97 37.37 13.16
N PRO A 268 7.57 36.76 14.29
CA PRO A 268 7.12 37.52 15.45
C PRO A 268 8.26 38.42 15.94
N THR A 269 7.91 39.65 16.35
CA THR A 269 8.89 40.58 16.91
C THR A 269 9.25 40.14 18.33
N LEU A 270 10.55 40.08 18.64
CA LEU A 270 11.04 39.75 19.97
C LEU A 270 10.61 40.81 20.99
N PRO A 271 10.27 40.43 22.23
CA PRO A 271 10.04 41.37 23.31
C PRO A 271 11.36 42.05 23.72
N GLU A 272 11.29 43.25 24.31
CA GLU A 272 12.48 44.01 24.74
C GLU A 272 13.41 43.21 25.67
N ASN A 273 12.84 42.38 26.55
CA ASN A 273 13.57 41.49 27.44
C ASN A 273 13.44 40.02 26.98
N SER A 274 13.93 39.72 25.77
CA SER A 274 13.88 38.37 25.21
C SER A 274 14.66 37.36 26.06
N SER A 275 14.05 36.21 26.34
CA SER A 275 14.70 35.05 26.96
C SER A 275 15.67 34.35 26.00
N GLN A 276 16.34 33.30 26.48
CA GLN A 276 17.11 32.43 25.60
C GLN A 276 16.21 31.69 24.61
N GLY A 277 15.13 31.06 25.09
CA GLY A 277 14.16 30.35 24.24
C GLY A 277 13.53 31.24 23.18
N ASP A 278 13.33 32.52 23.50
CA ASP A 278 12.84 33.54 22.58
C ASP A 278 13.75 33.72 21.35
N ASN A 279 15.06 33.84 21.60
CA ASN A 279 16.06 33.96 20.55
C ASN A 279 16.22 32.65 19.78
N THR A 280 16.17 31.50 20.46
CA THR A 280 16.24 30.18 19.83
C THR A 280 15.05 29.92 18.90
N LEU A 281 13.85 30.40 19.23
CA LEU A 281 12.69 30.34 18.33
C LEU A 281 12.96 31.12 17.03
N LEU A 282 13.54 32.32 17.12
CA LEU A 282 13.86 33.09 15.93
C LEU A 282 14.89 32.36 15.05
N LEU A 283 15.87 31.69 15.65
CA LEU A 283 16.80 30.82 14.92
C LEU A 283 16.07 29.64 14.27
N ALA A 284 15.10 29.03 14.95
CA ALA A 284 14.30 27.93 14.38
C ALA A 284 13.52 28.36 13.14
N LEU A 285 12.94 29.57 13.16
CA LEU A 285 12.23 30.16 12.02
C LEU A 285 13.18 30.55 10.88
N GLN A 286 14.37 31.08 11.20
CA GLN A 286 15.40 31.35 10.19
C GLN A 286 15.92 30.06 9.54
N ALA A 287 16.09 28.99 10.31
CA ALA A 287 16.43 27.67 9.77
C ALA A 287 15.32 27.13 8.86
N LEU A 288 14.04 27.35 9.21
CA LEU A 288 12.90 27.01 8.35
C LEU A 288 12.95 27.76 7.02
N ASP A 289 13.17 29.08 7.04
CA ASP A 289 13.31 29.91 5.85
C ASP A 289 14.47 29.45 4.95
N ALA A 290 15.58 29.03 5.58
CA ALA A 290 16.73 28.45 4.89
C ALA A 290 16.48 27.02 4.38
N SER A 291 15.29 26.45 4.60
CA SER A 291 14.95 25.05 4.32
C SER A 291 15.80 24.02 5.08
N ASP A 292 16.45 24.41 6.17
CA ASP A 292 17.18 23.52 7.07
C ASP A 292 16.20 22.93 8.10
N TYR A 293 15.35 22.02 7.62
CA TYR A 293 14.23 21.48 8.39
C TYR A 293 14.67 20.70 9.63
N ALA A 294 15.75 19.91 9.52
CA ALA A 294 16.27 19.14 10.63
C ALA A 294 16.73 20.06 11.78
N HIS A 295 17.47 21.12 11.44
CA HIS A 295 17.91 22.09 12.42
C HIS A 295 16.74 22.91 12.99
N SER A 296 15.77 23.29 12.17
CA SER A 296 14.55 23.98 12.61
C SER A 296 13.78 23.15 13.65
N VAL A 297 13.66 21.83 13.45
CA VAL A 297 13.04 20.91 14.42
C VAL A 297 13.82 20.86 15.73
N SER A 298 15.14 20.76 15.68
CA SER A 298 15.98 20.77 16.88
C SER A 298 15.80 22.08 17.66
N LEU A 299 15.89 23.22 16.97
CA LEU A 299 15.81 24.54 17.59
C LEU A 299 14.42 24.85 18.15
N VAL A 300 13.32 24.45 17.50
CA VAL A 300 11.98 24.70 18.04
C VAL A 300 11.71 23.88 19.31
N ASN A 301 12.24 22.65 19.39
CA ASN A 301 12.18 21.86 20.61
C ASN A 301 13.01 22.49 21.72
N GLU A 302 14.24 22.89 21.41
CA GLU A 302 15.14 23.56 22.36
C GLU A 302 14.55 24.89 22.87
N ALA A 303 13.93 25.69 21.99
CA ALA A 303 13.28 26.94 22.35
C ALA A 303 12.16 26.75 23.38
N LEU A 304 11.34 25.71 23.19
CA LEU A 304 10.25 25.37 24.12
C LEU A 304 10.78 24.85 25.46
N GLU A 305 11.89 24.09 25.47
CA GLU A 305 12.55 23.61 26.69
C GLU A 305 13.20 24.77 27.49
N GLN A 306 13.84 25.71 26.80
CA GLN A 306 14.44 26.91 27.39
C GLN A 306 13.41 27.89 27.96
N GLY A 307 12.15 27.77 27.54
CA GLY A 307 11.06 28.64 27.96
C GLY A 307 10.96 29.90 27.11
N ILE A 308 9.81 30.04 26.45
CA ILE A 308 9.45 31.23 25.67
C ILE A 308 8.67 32.18 26.56
N SER A 309 9.13 33.43 26.63
CA SER A 309 8.68 34.41 27.63
C SER A 309 7.36 35.09 27.28
N TRP A 310 6.93 35.06 26.01
CA TRP A 310 5.75 35.79 25.56
C TRP A 310 4.73 34.94 24.77
N PRO A 311 3.42 35.24 24.87
CA PRO A 311 2.36 34.40 24.31
C PRO A 311 2.46 34.16 22.80
N ILE A 312 2.69 35.21 22.01
CA ILE A 312 2.74 35.10 20.53
C ILE A 312 3.88 34.17 20.10
N GLY A 313 5.07 34.32 20.68
CA GLY A 313 6.21 33.44 20.38
C GLY A 313 5.92 31.99 20.79
N LYS A 314 5.29 31.78 21.94
CA LYS A 314 4.93 30.44 22.41
C LYS A 314 3.90 29.78 21.48
N ALA A 315 2.89 30.52 21.02
CA ALA A 315 1.93 30.04 20.04
C ALA A 315 2.60 29.69 18.70
N GLU A 316 3.53 30.51 18.21
CA GLU A 316 4.30 30.26 16.98
C GLU A 316 5.19 29.00 17.11
N ALA A 317 5.89 28.83 18.23
CA ALA A 317 6.71 27.66 18.49
C ALA A 317 5.89 26.35 18.55
N LEU A 318 4.74 26.38 19.22
CA LEU A 318 3.82 25.25 19.28
C LEU A 318 3.20 24.95 17.91
N ASN A 319 2.86 25.98 17.12
CA ASN A 319 2.43 25.81 15.74
C ASN A 319 3.50 25.10 14.90
N LEU A 320 4.76 25.55 14.99
CA LEU A 320 5.87 24.99 14.23
C LEU A 320 6.19 23.56 14.67
N ARG A 321 6.30 23.28 15.97
CA ARG A 321 6.54 21.92 16.48
C ARG A 321 5.39 20.98 16.14
N GLY A 322 4.15 21.43 16.31
CA GLY A 322 2.96 20.67 15.91
C GLY A 322 2.93 20.36 14.41
N THR A 323 3.39 21.31 13.58
CA THR A 323 3.56 21.09 12.13
C THR A 323 4.57 19.98 11.85
N PHE A 324 5.75 20.02 12.48
CA PHE A 324 6.76 18.98 12.26
C PHE A 324 6.31 17.61 12.76
N LYS A 325 5.66 17.53 13.93
CA LYS A 325 5.05 16.30 14.43
C LYS A 325 4.01 15.74 13.46
N PHE A 326 3.17 16.59 12.88
CA PHE A 326 2.23 16.16 11.85
C PHE A 326 2.95 15.57 10.63
N LEU A 327 4.00 16.23 10.15
CA LEU A 327 4.81 15.74 9.03
C LEU A 327 5.54 14.42 9.33
N MET A 328 5.90 14.17 10.59
CA MET A 328 6.51 12.93 11.06
C MET A 328 5.48 11.82 11.34
N GLY A 329 4.18 12.10 11.21
CA GLY A 329 3.09 11.15 11.46
C GLY A 329 2.68 11.04 12.94
N GLU A 330 3.17 11.91 13.81
CA GLU A 330 2.84 11.97 15.24
C GLU A 330 1.52 12.75 15.44
N ILE A 331 0.41 12.16 14.98
CA ILE A 331 -0.89 12.85 14.83
C ILE A 331 -1.44 13.40 16.16
N GLU A 332 -1.40 12.62 17.24
CA GLU A 332 -1.94 13.07 18.54
C GLU A 332 -1.09 14.16 19.18
N ASP A 333 0.23 14.07 19.09
CA ASP A 333 1.15 15.08 19.63
C ASP A 333 1.11 16.37 18.81
N ALA A 334 0.96 16.25 17.49
CA ALA A 334 0.71 17.39 16.61
C ALA A 334 -0.57 18.13 16.99
N LYS A 335 -1.65 17.38 17.22
CA LYS A 335 -2.94 17.93 17.66
C LYS A 335 -2.81 18.68 18.98
N SER A 336 -2.12 18.09 19.95
CA SER A 336 -1.91 18.67 21.27
C SER A 336 -1.18 20.01 21.18
N ASP A 337 -0.11 20.09 20.40
CA ASP A 337 0.65 21.33 20.21
C ASP A 337 -0.16 22.39 19.46
N LEU A 338 -0.87 22.02 18.39
CA LEU A 338 -1.71 22.94 17.62
C LEU A 338 -2.88 23.46 18.46
N GLN A 339 -3.51 22.62 19.27
CA GLN A 339 -4.57 23.04 20.18
C GLN A 339 -4.04 24.02 21.24
N GLN A 340 -2.89 23.74 21.85
CA GLN A 340 -2.26 24.67 22.80
C GLN A 340 -1.88 26.00 22.14
N SER A 341 -1.46 25.99 20.87
CA SER A 341 -1.19 27.20 20.09
C SER A 341 -2.48 28.03 19.92
N ILE A 342 -3.60 27.39 19.56
CA ILE A 342 -4.92 28.03 19.43
C ILE A 342 -5.43 28.56 20.79
N ASP A 343 -5.23 27.82 21.87
CA ASP A 343 -5.66 28.24 23.21
C ASP A 343 -4.90 29.51 23.68
N ILE A 344 -3.65 29.68 23.25
CA ILE A 344 -2.83 30.87 23.53
C ILE A 344 -3.21 32.04 22.63
N ASP A 345 -3.35 31.79 21.33
CA ASP A 345 -3.79 32.77 20.34
C ASP A 345 -4.92 32.20 19.47
N PRO A 346 -6.19 32.44 19.85
CA PRO A 346 -7.35 31.96 19.09
C PRO A 346 -7.45 32.56 17.70
N SER A 347 -6.82 33.71 17.46
CA SER A 347 -6.82 34.37 16.15
C SER A 347 -5.73 33.84 15.21
N PHE A 348 -4.92 32.89 15.67
CA PHE A 348 -3.80 32.38 14.90
C PHE A 348 -4.26 31.43 13.78
N THR A 349 -4.62 32.02 12.64
CA THR A 349 -5.17 31.33 11.46
C THR A 349 -4.40 30.08 11.06
N GLN A 350 -3.06 30.13 11.06
CA GLN A 350 -2.25 28.97 10.66
C GLN A 350 -2.43 27.78 11.59
N SER A 351 -2.60 27.97 12.90
CA SER A 351 -2.87 26.86 13.82
C SER A 351 -4.24 26.25 13.57
N LEU A 352 -5.26 27.09 13.32
CA LEU A 352 -6.61 26.65 12.97
C LEU A 352 -6.66 25.89 11.63
N VAL A 353 -5.93 26.37 10.62
CA VAL A 353 -5.81 25.70 9.32
C VAL A 353 -5.07 24.37 9.44
N LYS A 354 -3.94 24.34 10.18
CA LYS A 354 -3.13 23.11 10.32
C LYS A 354 -3.82 22.05 11.18
N ILE A 355 -4.56 22.43 12.22
CA ILE A 355 -5.33 21.47 13.01
C ILE A 355 -6.49 20.87 12.19
N ALA A 356 -7.03 21.60 11.20
CA ALA A 356 -8.00 21.05 10.27
C ALA A 356 -7.42 19.87 9.47
N SER A 357 -6.16 19.95 9.03
CA SER A 357 -5.45 18.83 8.39
C SER A 357 -5.28 17.63 9.33
N VAL A 358 -5.00 17.88 10.62
CA VAL A 358 -4.94 16.82 11.65
C VAL A 358 -6.29 16.12 11.81
N TYR A 359 -7.39 16.87 11.90
CA TYR A 359 -8.73 16.28 12.00
C TYR A 359 -9.12 15.47 10.77
N MET A 360 -8.75 15.94 9.59
CA MET A 360 -8.95 15.18 8.37
C MET A 360 -8.16 13.86 8.40
N GLU A 361 -6.89 13.86 8.81
CA GLU A 361 -6.09 12.62 9.01
C GLU A 361 -6.76 11.66 10.01
N GLN A 362 -7.37 12.20 11.08
CA GLN A 362 -8.16 11.41 12.03
C GLN A 362 -9.49 10.90 11.45
N GLY A 363 -9.85 11.28 10.22
CA GLY A 363 -11.11 10.91 9.57
C GLY A 363 -12.32 11.69 10.09
N ASP A 364 -12.11 12.89 10.65
CA ASP A 364 -13.14 13.77 11.20
C ASP A 364 -13.25 15.07 10.37
N PRO A 365 -13.82 15.00 9.15
CA PRO A 365 -13.96 16.16 8.27
C PRO A 365 -14.88 17.23 8.85
N GLN A 366 -15.81 16.87 9.73
CA GLN A 366 -16.70 17.84 10.37
C GLN A 366 -15.89 18.82 11.22
N LYS A 367 -15.03 18.32 12.11
CA LYS A 367 -14.18 19.19 12.92
C LYS A 367 -13.20 20.00 12.10
N ALA A 368 -12.70 19.45 10.99
CA ALA A 368 -11.87 20.22 10.07
C ALA A 368 -12.60 21.45 9.52
N PHE A 369 -13.87 21.32 9.15
CA PHE A 369 -14.68 22.47 8.73
C PHE A 369 -14.99 23.43 9.89
N GLU A 370 -15.25 22.93 11.09
CA GLU A 370 -15.43 23.79 12.28
C GLU A 370 -14.19 24.68 12.51
N CYS A 371 -12.98 24.14 12.38
CA CYS A 371 -11.74 24.91 12.47
C CYS A 371 -11.61 25.98 11.38
N PHE A 372 -12.04 25.71 10.14
CA PHE A 372 -12.06 26.72 9.09
C PHE A 372 -13.10 27.81 9.37
N GLU A 373 -14.29 27.46 9.84
CA GLU A 373 -15.31 28.47 10.19
C GLU A 373 -14.82 29.34 11.36
N ASP A 374 -14.11 28.78 12.33
CA ASP A 374 -13.48 29.55 13.40
C ASP A 374 -12.36 30.47 12.87
N ALA A 375 -11.53 29.98 11.94
CA ALA A 375 -10.53 30.83 11.28
C ALA A 375 -11.17 32.01 10.53
N ILE A 376 -12.28 31.78 9.81
CA ILE A 376 -13.02 32.83 9.10
C ILE A 376 -13.60 33.86 10.07
N LYS A 377 -14.07 33.45 11.25
CA LYS A 377 -14.57 34.39 12.28
C LYS A 377 -13.47 35.33 12.77
N HIS A 378 -12.24 34.83 12.90
CA HIS A 378 -11.11 35.62 13.38
C HIS A 378 -10.49 36.50 12.30
N ASN A 379 -10.29 35.97 11.09
CA ASN A 379 -9.70 36.71 9.98
C ASN A 379 -10.29 36.27 8.64
N PRO A 380 -11.42 36.87 8.20
CA PRO A 380 -12.09 36.48 6.96
C PRO A 380 -11.30 36.85 5.69
N ASP A 381 -10.27 37.68 5.80
CA ASP A 381 -9.46 38.16 4.68
C ASP A 381 -8.14 37.39 4.53
N ASP A 382 -7.89 36.36 5.35
CA ASP A 382 -6.73 35.49 5.20
C ASP A 382 -6.94 34.50 4.03
N PRO A 383 -6.16 34.60 2.94
CA PRO A 383 -6.34 33.76 1.78
C PRO A 383 -5.89 32.30 1.97
N ASP A 384 -5.10 31.97 2.99
CA ASP A 384 -4.68 30.59 3.30
C ASP A 384 -5.87 29.75 3.77
N ILE A 385 -6.82 30.35 4.50
CA ILE A 385 -8.04 29.67 4.96
C ILE A 385 -8.78 29.05 3.77
N TYR A 386 -9.09 29.87 2.76
CA TYR A 386 -9.84 29.43 1.60
C TYR A 386 -9.04 28.46 0.74
N TYR A 387 -7.73 28.66 0.62
CA TYR A 387 -6.87 27.71 -0.11
C TYR A 387 -6.93 26.32 0.52
N HIS A 388 -6.66 26.20 1.83
CA HIS A 388 -6.63 24.89 2.50
C HIS A 388 -8.02 24.29 2.70
N ARG A 389 -9.05 25.10 2.92
CA ARG A 389 -10.45 24.63 2.91
C ARG A 389 -10.84 24.09 1.53
N GLY A 390 -10.39 24.76 0.46
CA GLY A 390 -10.52 24.27 -0.91
C GLY A 390 -9.85 22.91 -1.13
N GLN A 391 -8.68 22.68 -0.54
CA GLN A 391 -7.98 21.38 -0.60
C GLN A 391 -8.78 20.28 0.11
N VAL A 392 -9.32 20.56 1.29
CA VAL A 392 -10.17 19.61 2.02
C VAL A 392 -11.43 19.28 1.20
N LEU A 393 -12.10 20.28 0.63
CA LEU A 393 -13.25 20.09 -0.26
C LEU A 393 -12.88 19.26 -1.50
N PHE A 394 -11.71 19.49 -2.08
CA PHE A 394 -11.21 18.73 -3.22
C PHE A 394 -11.01 17.26 -2.88
N ILE A 395 -10.40 16.94 -1.72
CA ILE A 395 -10.23 15.56 -1.22
C ILE A 395 -11.59 14.88 -1.00
N LEU A 396 -12.59 15.64 -0.57
CA LEU A 396 -13.97 15.17 -0.42
C LEU A 396 -14.76 15.12 -1.75
N ASN A 397 -14.08 15.28 -2.89
CA ASN A 397 -14.65 15.31 -4.25
C ASN A 397 -15.70 16.40 -4.49
N LYS A 398 -15.70 17.46 -3.67
CA LYS A 398 -16.56 18.64 -3.82
C LYS A 398 -15.87 19.68 -4.70
N PHE A 399 -15.61 19.31 -5.96
CA PHE A 399 -14.73 20.08 -6.85
C PHE A 399 -15.24 21.50 -7.15
N LYS A 400 -16.57 21.68 -7.24
CA LYS A 400 -17.16 23.00 -7.44
C LYS A 400 -16.91 23.92 -6.24
N GLU A 401 -17.23 23.45 -5.02
CA GLU A 401 -16.98 24.20 -3.79
C GLU A 401 -15.48 24.48 -3.61
N ALA A 402 -14.61 23.53 -3.98
CA ALA A 402 -13.17 23.74 -3.99
C ALA A 402 -12.75 24.86 -4.94
N ALA A 403 -13.26 24.88 -6.19
CA ALA A 403 -13.00 25.94 -7.15
C ALA A 403 -13.47 27.32 -6.66
N ASP A 404 -14.62 27.39 -6.00
CA ASP A 404 -15.13 28.64 -5.41
C ASP A 404 -14.17 29.15 -4.31
N ASN A 405 -13.67 28.25 -3.44
CA ASN A 405 -12.71 28.61 -2.40
C ASN A 405 -11.33 29.01 -2.97
N TYR A 406 -10.84 28.32 -4.00
CA TYR A 406 -9.60 28.72 -4.68
C TYR A 406 -9.74 30.08 -5.37
N THR A 407 -10.90 30.34 -5.98
CA THR A 407 -11.23 31.65 -6.56
C THR A 407 -11.18 32.74 -5.49
N LYS A 408 -11.84 32.52 -4.35
CA LYS A 408 -11.79 33.46 -3.22
C LYS A 408 -10.37 33.69 -2.70
N SER A 409 -9.54 32.64 -2.63
CA SER A 409 -8.13 32.76 -2.27
C SER A 409 -7.35 33.62 -3.28
N THR A 410 -7.60 33.47 -4.59
CA THR A 410 -6.96 34.31 -5.62
C THR A 410 -7.46 35.75 -5.65
N GLU A 411 -8.70 36.03 -5.23
CA GLU A 411 -9.22 37.40 -5.11
C GLU A 411 -8.56 38.17 -3.95
N LEU A 412 -8.24 37.46 -2.86
CA LEU A 412 -7.58 38.03 -1.69
C LEU A 412 -6.06 38.17 -1.89
N ASP A 413 -5.42 37.20 -2.55
CA ASP A 413 -4.02 37.29 -2.97
C ASP A 413 -3.79 36.56 -4.30
N ASP A 414 -3.54 37.34 -5.34
CA ASP A 414 -3.32 36.86 -6.70
C ASP A 414 -1.87 36.44 -6.97
N LYS A 415 -0.93 36.65 -6.04
CA LYS A 415 0.50 36.33 -6.19
C LYS A 415 0.84 34.91 -5.74
N PHE A 416 -0.09 34.22 -5.10
CA PHE A 416 0.12 32.86 -4.64
C PHE A 416 -0.18 31.84 -5.75
N VAL A 417 0.89 31.28 -6.32
CA VAL A 417 0.82 30.41 -7.50
C VAL A 417 -0.09 29.19 -7.32
N PHE A 418 -0.12 28.60 -6.12
CA PHE A 418 -0.84 27.36 -5.89
C PHE A 418 -2.36 27.52 -5.94
N SER A 419 -2.93 28.66 -5.53
CA SER A 419 -4.37 28.91 -5.68
C SER A 419 -4.79 28.89 -7.16
N HIS A 420 -3.97 29.45 -8.05
CA HIS A 420 -4.22 29.43 -9.49
C HIS A 420 -4.09 28.03 -10.10
N ILE A 421 -3.08 27.26 -9.66
CA ILE A 421 -2.88 25.87 -10.06
C ILE A 421 -4.07 25.02 -9.63
N GLN A 422 -4.43 25.07 -8.35
CA GLN A 422 -5.48 24.22 -7.80
C GLN A 422 -6.86 24.60 -8.34
N LEU A 423 -7.10 25.87 -8.66
CA LEU A 423 -8.28 26.27 -9.43
C LEU A 423 -8.32 25.57 -10.80
N ALA A 424 -7.21 25.57 -11.55
CA ALA A 424 -7.14 24.88 -12.84
C ALA A 424 -7.39 23.37 -12.70
N VAL A 425 -6.84 22.74 -11.66
CA VAL A 425 -7.05 21.32 -11.36
C VAL A 425 -8.50 21.03 -10.99
N ALA A 426 -9.13 21.86 -10.15
CA ALA A 426 -10.54 21.73 -9.77
C ALA A 426 -11.48 21.89 -10.97
N GLU A 427 -11.16 22.78 -11.91
CA GLU A 427 -11.90 22.93 -13.17
C GLU A 427 -11.75 21.69 -14.06
N TYR A 428 -10.55 21.10 -14.11
CA TYR A 428 -10.32 19.86 -14.87
C TYR A 428 -11.16 18.70 -14.32
N LYS A 429 -11.21 18.54 -13.00
CA LYS A 429 -12.04 17.51 -12.34
C LYS A 429 -13.55 17.74 -12.45
N GLN A 430 -13.97 18.93 -12.86
CA GLN A 430 -15.36 19.25 -13.22
C GLN A 430 -15.64 19.04 -14.72
N ASP A 431 -14.75 18.34 -15.44
CA ASP A 431 -14.80 18.13 -16.89
C ASP A 431 -14.74 19.44 -17.72
N ASN A 432 -14.34 20.56 -17.11
CA ASN A 432 -14.18 21.85 -17.78
C ASN A 432 -12.77 21.99 -18.40
N LEU A 433 -12.38 21.05 -19.26
CA LEU A 433 -11.03 20.95 -19.83
C LEU A 433 -10.55 22.28 -20.47
N ALA A 434 -11.39 22.93 -21.27
CA ALA A 434 -11.02 24.19 -21.93
C ALA A 434 -10.72 25.31 -20.93
N LYS A 435 -11.50 25.41 -19.85
CA LYS A 435 -11.31 26.40 -18.79
C LYS A 435 -10.04 26.10 -17.99
N SER A 436 -9.81 24.84 -17.64
CA SER A 436 -8.59 24.39 -16.95
C SER A 436 -7.33 24.71 -17.76
N MET A 437 -7.27 24.29 -19.04
CA MET A 437 -6.12 24.57 -19.90
C MET A 437 -5.90 26.08 -20.11
N GLY A 438 -6.99 26.86 -20.23
CA GLY A 438 -6.93 28.31 -20.27
C GLY A 438 -6.36 28.92 -19.00
N GLN A 439 -6.75 28.40 -17.83
CA GLN A 439 -6.20 28.81 -16.54
C GLN A 439 -4.71 28.49 -16.46
N PHE A 440 -4.26 27.27 -16.76
CA PHE A 440 -2.83 26.92 -16.75
C PHE A 440 -1.98 27.83 -17.64
N ARG A 441 -2.46 28.15 -18.85
CA ARG A 441 -1.76 29.10 -19.74
C ARG A 441 -1.62 30.48 -19.10
N ARG A 442 -2.69 31.00 -18.47
CA ARG A 442 -2.63 32.28 -17.74
C ARG A 442 -1.68 32.21 -16.55
N THR A 443 -1.72 31.14 -15.77
CA THR A 443 -0.82 30.93 -14.62
C THR A 443 0.64 30.91 -15.04
N MET A 444 1.01 30.20 -16.11
CA MET A 444 2.39 30.19 -16.61
C MET A 444 2.87 31.56 -17.11
N VAL A 445 1.97 32.40 -17.62
CA VAL A 445 2.28 33.78 -18.02
C VAL A 445 2.45 34.69 -16.79
N ALA A 446 1.57 34.55 -15.79
CA ALA A 446 1.63 35.33 -14.55
C ALA A 446 2.84 34.97 -13.67
N PHE A 447 3.28 33.71 -13.72
CA PHE A 447 4.37 33.17 -12.91
C PHE A 447 5.49 32.55 -13.77
N PRO A 448 6.17 33.33 -14.63
CA PRO A 448 7.08 32.79 -15.64
C PRO A 448 8.37 32.16 -15.06
N GLN A 449 8.69 32.46 -13.79
CA GLN A 449 9.85 31.94 -13.06
C GLN A 449 9.50 30.77 -12.13
N ARG A 450 8.22 30.36 -12.07
CA ARG A 450 7.76 29.23 -11.25
C ARG A 450 7.71 27.97 -12.09
N SER A 451 8.33 26.91 -11.60
CA SER A 451 8.37 25.58 -12.22
C SER A 451 7.04 24.83 -12.03
N GLU A 452 6.34 25.10 -10.93
CA GLU A 452 5.16 24.37 -10.51
C GLU A 452 4.06 24.40 -11.57
N PRO A 453 3.64 25.57 -12.12
CA PRO A 453 2.64 25.61 -13.17
C PRO A 453 2.97 24.76 -14.40
N GLN A 454 4.25 24.68 -14.79
CA GLN A 454 4.71 23.84 -15.90
C GLN A 454 4.56 22.36 -15.54
N ASN A 455 5.00 21.97 -14.34
CA ASN A 455 4.90 20.59 -13.87
C ASN A 455 3.44 20.10 -13.86
N TYR A 456 2.53 20.84 -13.21
CA TYR A 456 1.12 20.44 -13.13
C TYR A 456 0.42 20.46 -14.49
N TYR A 457 0.78 21.40 -15.36
CA TYR A 457 0.21 21.39 -16.70
C TYR A 457 0.71 20.20 -17.51
N GLY A 458 1.98 19.80 -17.32
CA GLY A 458 2.54 18.56 -17.85
C GLY A 458 1.79 17.33 -17.36
N GLU A 459 1.44 17.26 -16.07
CA GLU A 459 0.62 16.16 -15.51
C GLU A 459 -0.76 16.09 -16.16
N LEU A 460 -1.44 17.23 -16.33
CA LEU A 460 -2.72 17.27 -17.05
C LEU A 460 -2.57 16.80 -18.50
N LEU A 461 -1.53 17.23 -19.20
CA LEU A 461 -1.27 16.82 -20.58
C LEU A 461 -0.94 15.32 -20.67
N LEU A 462 -0.22 14.78 -19.69
CA LEU A 462 0.07 13.36 -19.59
C LEU A 462 -1.21 12.55 -19.42
N ASP A 463 -2.12 13.00 -18.55
CA ASP A 463 -3.44 12.38 -18.35
C ASP A 463 -4.29 12.41 -19.63
N GLN A 464 -4.16 13.47 -20.42
CA GLN A 464 -4.75 13.60 -21.76
C GLN A 464 -3.99 12.83 -22.86
N GLN A 465 -3.00 12.01 -22.49
CA GLN A 465 -2.14 11.24 -23.40
C GLN A 465 -1.40 12.09 -24.43
N ARG A 466 -1.22 13.39 -24.16
CA ARG A 466 -0.44 14.33 -24.97
C ARG A 466 1.03 14.27 -24.57
N TYR A 467 1.61 13.08 -24.74
CA TYR A 467 2.94 12.77 -24.21
C TYR A 467 4.07 13.75 -24.63
N PRO A 468 4.19 14.16 -25.91
CA PRO A 468 5.26 15.09 -26.30
C PRO A 468 5.13 16.44 -25.59
N ASP A 469 3.90 16.96 -25.50
CA ASP A 469 3.62 18.24 -24.86
C ASP A 469 3.88 18.14 -23.35
N ALA A 470 3.50 17.02 -22.72
CA ALA A 470 3.78 16.79 -21.31
C ALA A 470 5.29 16.78 -21.02
N VAL A 471 6.08 16.05 -21.83
CA VAL A 471 7.55 16.02 -21.71
C VAL A 471 8.15 17.41 -21.86
N GLU A 472 7.70 18.21 -22.82
CA GLU A 472 8.14 19.60 -23.00
C GLU A 472 7.89 20.44 -21.73
N LYS A 473 6.71 20.30 -21.11
CA LYS A 473 6.39 21.03 -19.87
C LYS A 473 7.23 20.56 -18.69
N PHE A 474 7.49 19.26 -18.54
CA PHE A 474 8.38 18.76 -17.50
C PHE A 474 9.83 19.23 -17.72
N GLU A 475 10.32 19.24 -18.97
CA GLU A 475 11.64 19.80 -19.31
C GLU A 475 11.73 21.26 -18.92
N ARG A 476 10.71 22.06 -19.25
CA ARG A 476 10.68 23.47 -18.86
C ARG A 476 10.65 23.66 -17.34
N ALA A 477 9.91 22.82 -16.61
CA ALA A 477 9.91 22.85 -15.15
C ALA A 477 11.30 22.56 -14.57
N ILE A 478 11.99 21.53 -15.09
CA ILE A 478 13.36 21.16 -14.70
C ILE A 478 14.35 22.30 -14.98
N GLU A 479 14.25 22.97 -16.13
CA GLU A 479 15.07 24.13 -16.45
C GLU A 479 14.87 25.27 -15.45
N LEU A 480 13.61 25.58 -15.12
CA LEU A 480 13.28 26.63 -14.16
C LEU A 480 13.84 26.33 -12.77
N GLU A 481 13.75 25.08 -12.31
CA GLU A 481 14.39 24.64 -11.06
C GLU A 481 15.91 24.85 -11.08
N LYS A 482 16.58 24.52 -12.18
CA LYS A 482 18.04 24.75 -12.32
C LYS A 482 18.42 26.23 -12.33
N LEU A 483 17.52 27.09 -12.78
CA LEU A 483 17.75 28.54 -12.81
C LEU A 483 17.46 29.23 -11.47
N LYS A 484 16.79 28.56 -10.52
CA LYS A 484 16.57 29.10 -9.18
C LYS A 484 17.91 29.29 -8.47
N LYS A 485 18.21 30.53 -8.09
CA LYS A 485 19.38 30.87 -7.26
C LYS A 485 19.02 30.66 -5.79
N THR A 486 19.03 29.41 -5.35
CA THR A 486 18.75 29.03 -3.96
C THR A 486 19.78 27.99 -3.48
N THR A 487 19.99 27.94 -2.17
CA THR A 487 20.77 26.87 -1.51
C THR A 487 19.96 25.60 -1.31
N SER A 488 18.63 25.69 -1.41
CA SER A 488 17.72 24.54 -1.29
C SER A 488 17.85 23.60 -2.49
N PRO A 489 17.81 22.27 -2.29
CA PRO A 489 17.68 21.31 -3.37
C PRO A 489 16.51 21.63 -4.32
N PRO A 490 16.68 21.46 -5.65
CA PRO A 490 15.61 21.69 -6.60
C PRO A 490 14.48 20.66 -6.42
N ASN A 491 13.26 21.04 -6.79
CA ASN A 491 12.14 20.11 -6.78
C ASN A 491 12.36 19.00 -7.83
N VAL A 492 12.35 17.74 -7.37
CA VAL A 492 12.66 16.57 -8.20
C VAL A 492 11.44 15.95 -8.89
N LEU A 493 10.21 16.37 -8.57
CA LEU A 493 9.00 15.73 -9.07
C LEU A 493 8.86 15.84 -10.59
N SER A 494 9.33 16.94 -11.20
CA SER A 494 9.33 17.07 -12.66
C SER A 494 10.26 16.08 -13.35
N LEU A 495 11.34 15.63 -12.69
CA LEU A 495 12.18 14.53 -13.21
C LEU A 495 11.39 13.22 -13.19
N VAL A 496 10.75 12.89 -12.07
CA VAL A 496 9.95 11.67 -11.93
C VAL A 496 8.82 11.64 -12.96
N ASN A 497 8.05 12.73 -13.06
CA ASN A 497 6.95 12.88 -14.01
C ASN A 497 7.41 12.79 -15.48
N LYS A 498 8.57 13.39 -15.80
CA LYS A 498 9.20 13.20 -17.12
C LYS A 498 9.53 11.74 -17.40
N GLY A 499 10.10 11.04 -16.41
CA GLY A 499 10.41 9.62 -16.51
C GLY A 499 9.18 8.78 -16.80
N LEU A 500 8.09 9.01 -16.05
CA LEU A 500 6.79 8.36 -16.25
C LEU A 500 6.22 8.66 -17.64
N ALA A 501 6.25 9.91 -18.09
CA ALA A 501 5.75 10.30 -19.41
C ALA A 501 6.53 9.61 -20.54
N LEU A 502 7.85 9.51 -20.44
CA LEU A 502 8.70 8.82 -21.42
C LEU A 502 8.41 7.32 -21.46
N TYR A 503 8.25 6.71 -20.29
CA TYR A 503 7.89 5.30 -20.18
C TYR A 503 6.51 5.02 -20.78
N GLN A 504 5.48 5.79 -20.43
CA GLN A 504 4.14 5.58 -20.98
C GLN A 504 4.10 5.78 -22.51
N TRP A 505 4.80 6.80 -23.01
CA TRP A 505 4.80 7.13 -24.44
C TRP A 505 5.51 6.08 -25.30
N LYS A 506 6.71 5.66 -24.90
CA LYS A 506 7.61 4.88 -25.75
C LYS A 506 7.93 3.49 -25.20
N GLN A 507 7.45 3.17 -24.01
CA GLN A 507 7.88 2.00 -23.24
C GLN A 507 9.41 1.97 -23.05
N ASP A 508 10.03 3.16 -23.04
CA ASP A 508 11.49 3.30 -22.95
C ASP A 508 11.90 3.44 -21.48
N ILE A 509 12.34 2.31 -20.92
CA ILE A 509 12.67 2.20 -19.51
C ILE A 509 13.99 2.94 -19.17
N GLY A 510 14.96 2.96 -20.09
CA GLY A 510 16.27 3.54 -19.83
C GLY A 510 16.23 5.04 -19.49
N PRO A 511 15.61 5.92 -20.30
CA PRO A 511 15.40 7.31 -19.96
C PRO A 511 14.57 7.52 -18.70
N ALA A 512 13.56 6.68 -18.45
CA ALA A 512 12.72 6.76 -17.27
C ALA A 512 13.55 6.52 -16.00
N GLU A 513 14.33 5.44 -15.96
CA GLU A 513 15.25 5.14 -14.87
C GLU A 513 16.29 6.26 -14.67
N ARG A 514 16.85 6.81 -15.75
CA ARG A 514 17.81 7.94 -15.63
C ARG A 514 17.18 9.15 -14.96
N CYS A 515 15.93 9.47 -15.27
CA CYS A 515 15.23 10.59 -14.64
C CYS A 515 15.00 10.32 -13.13
N CYS A 516 14.54 9.12 -12.77
CA CYS A 516 14.31 8.76 -11.38
C CYS A 516 15.61 8.65 -10.57
N ASN A 517 16.69 8.12 -11.16
CA ASN A 517 18.00 8.08 -10.50
C ASN A 517 18.59 9.48 -10.28
N GLU A 518 18.40 10.40 -11.23
CA GLU A 518 18.79 11.81 -11.03
C GLU A 518 17.94 12.47 -9.93
N ALA A 519 16.64 12.15 -9.85
CA ALA A 519 15.80 12.59 -8.74
C ALA A 519 16.35 12.10 -7.38
N LEU A 520 16.70 10.80 -7.27
CA LEU A 520 17.28 10.22 -6.05
C LEU A 520 18.69 10.74 -5.72
N ARG A 521 19.45 11.23 -6.70
CA ARG A 521 20.74 11.89 -6.45
C ARG A 521 20.56 13.22 -5.73
N ILE A 522 19.46 13.92 -6.01
CA ILE A 522 19.14 15.22 -5.44
C ILE A 522 18.38 15.07 -4.12
N ASP A 523 17.35 14.21 -4.10
CA ASP A 523 16.55 13.88 -2.92
C ASP A 523 16.51 12.35 -2.75
N PRO A 524 17.43 11.79 -1.94
CA PRO A 524 17.52 10.34 -1.70
C PRO A 524 16.24 9.72 -1.13
N ASP A 525 15.39 10.51 -0.48
CA ASP A 525 14.18 10.01 0.17
C ASP A 525 12.92 10.28 -0.68
N CYS A 526 13.07 10.66 -1.95
CA CYS A 526 11.95 10.84 -2.87
C CYS A 526 11.21 9.52 -3.11
N ASP A 527 10.13 9.32 -2.36
CA ASP A 527 9.22 8.18 -2.41
C ASP A 527 8.67 7.91 -3.81
N ALA A 528 8.28 8.95 -4.55
CA ALA A 528 7.80 8.84 -5.92
C ALA A 528 8.85 8.25 -6.88
N ALA A 529 10.12 8.62 -6.72
CA ALA A 529 11.22 8.08 -7.54
C ALA A 529 11.53 6.62 -7.18
N VAL A 530 11.58 6.29 -5.89
CA VAL A 530 11.75 4.90 -5.40
C VAL A 530 10.62 4.01 -5.93
N ALA A 531 9.37 4.48 -5.83
CA ALA A 531 8.19 3.78 -6.32
C ALA A 531 8.25 3.49 -7.81
N THR A 532 8.61 4.50 -8.59
CA THR A 532 8.73 4.37 -10.04
C THR A 532 9.83 3.37 -10.40
N LEU A 533 10.98 3.40 -9.73
CA LEU A 533 12.08 2.46 -9.96
C LEU A 533 11.73 1.03 -9.55
N ALA A 534 10.96 0.83 -8.48
CA ALA A 534 10.45 -0.50 -8.09
C ALA A 534 9.60 -1.10 -9.24
N GLN A 535 8.67 -0.30 -9.78
CA GLN A 535 7.81 -0.73 -10.88
C GLN A 535 8.59 -0.99 -12.18
N LEU A 536 9.49 -0.08 -12.57
CA LEU A 536 10.33 -0.26 -13.76
C LEU A 536 11.22 -1.50 -13.63
N SER A 537 11.71 -1.81 -12.42
CA SER A 537 12.50 -3.02 -12.15
C SER A 537 11.66 -4.29 -12.32
N LEU A 538 10.40 -4.30 -11.84
CA LEU A 538 9.47 -5.42 -12.06
C LEU A 538 9.19 -5.65 -13.54
N GLN A 539 8.94 -4.59 -14.31
CA GLN A 539 8.65 -4.68 -15.75
C GLN A 539 9.84 -5.23 -16.55
N GLN A 540 11.07 -4.97 -16.10
CA GLN A 540 12.29 -5.55 -16.67
C GLN A 540 12.56 -6.99 -16.21
N GLY A 541 11.76 -7.54 -15.29
CA GLY A 541 12.04 -8.82 -14.63
C GLY A 541 13.25 -8.79 -13.70
N GLN A 542 13.73 -7.60 -13.32
CA GLN A 542 14.84 -7.41 -12.37
C GLN A 542 14.30 -7.50 -10.94
N LEU A 543 13.86 -8.71 -10.55
CA LEU A 543 13.19 -8.94 -9.27
C LEU A 543 14.06 -8.58 -8.06
N ASP A 544 15.39 -8.83 -8.12
CA ASP A 544 16.31 -8.46 -7.04
C ASP A 544 16.28 -6.95 -6.77
N LYS A 545 16.40 -6.12 -7.81
CA LYS A 545 16.32 -4.65 -7.68
C LYS A 545 14.94 -4.19 -7.24
N ALA A 546 13.88 -4.82 -7.74
CA ALA A 546 12.52 -4.49 -7.33
C ALA A 546 12.34 -4.70 -5.82
N VAL A 547 12.85 -5.81 -5.27
CA VAL A 547 12.84 -6.06 -3.81
C VAL A 547 13.61 -4.98 -3.05
N GLU A 548 14.80 -4.58 -3.52
CA GLU A 548 15.57 -3.48 -2.89
C GLU A 548 14.76 -2.19 -2.82
N TYR A 549 14.08 -1.82 -3.91
CA TYR A 549 13.24 -0.62 -3.90
C TYR A 549 11.98 -0.78 -3.04
N PHE A 550 11.34 -1.96 -2.99
CA PHE A 550 10.19 -2.19 -2.09
C PHE A 550 10.57 -2.13 -0.61
N ILE A 551 11.77 -2.61 -0.24
CA ILE A 551 12.32 -2.41 1.11
C ILE A 551 12.44 -0.92 1.38
N ARG A 552 13.03 -0.16 0.45
CA ARG A 552 13.16 1.30 0.59
C ARG A 552 11.80 2.00 0.65
N GLN A 553 10.78 1.53 -0.07
CA GLN A 553 9.42 2.05 0.07
C GLN A 553 8.84 1.79 1.46
N ALA A 554 9.08 0.62 2.05
CA ALA A 554 8.63 0.31 3.40
C ALA A 554 9.35 1.21 4.44
N GLU A 555 10.64 1.46 4.25
CA GLU A 555 11.40 2.44 5.06
C GLU A 555 10.84 3.86 4.92
N LEU A 556 10.40 4.21 3.70
CA LEU A 556 9.91 5.55 3.37
C LEU A 556 8.43 5.79 3.75
N ALA A 557 7.61 4.75 3.80
CA ALA A 557 6.17 4.80 4.06
C ALA A 557 5.85 5.64 5.30
N ARG A 558 4.79 6.44 5.31
CA ARG A 558 4.42 7.32 6.44
C ARG A 558 3.19 6.82 7.16
N THR A 559 2.31 6.16 6.44
CA THR A 559 1.07 5.61 6.98
C THR A 559 1.12 4.08 7.04
N GLU A 560 0.33 3.50 7.93
CA GLU A 560 0.19 2.05 8.01
C GLU A 560 -0.26 1.43 6.66
N PRO A 561 -1.24 1.99 5.92
CA PRO A 561 -1.60 1.48 4.59
C PRO A 561 -0.44 1.52 3.58
N GLU A 562 0.34 2.62 3.53
CA GLU A 562 1.51 2.71 2.66
C GLU A 562 2.53 1.61 2.99
N LEU A 563 2.78 1.37 4.28
CA LEU A 563 3.71 0.36 4.76
C LEU A 563 3.23 -1.06 4.41
N ILE A 564 1.96 -1.37 4.67
CA ILE A 564 1.36 -2.67 4.32
C ILE A 564 1.48 -2.91 2.82
N ASN A 565 1.21 -1.89 1.99
CA ASN A 565 1.33 -2.00 0.54
C ASN A 565 2.77 -2.29 0.09
N ALA A 566 3.75 -1.53 0.61
CA ALA A 566 5.17 -1.77 0.30
C ALA A 566 5.63 -3.19 0.70
N LEU A 567 5.27 -3.64 1.91
CA LEU A 567 5.58 -4.98 2.40
C LEU A 567 4.91 -6.07 1.56
N THR A 568 3.68 -5.84 1.11
CA THR A 568 2.94 -6.77 0.22
C THR A 568 3.74 -7.02 -1.05
N TYR A 569 4.18 -5.96 -1.73
CA TYR A 569 5.01 -6.10 -2.94
C TYR A 569 6.39 -6.69 -2.65
N GLN A 570 7.02 -6.29 -1.55
CA GLN A 570 8.31 -6.84 -1.12
C GLN A 570 8.24 -8.36 -0.97
N TYR A 571 7.28 -8.86 -0.19
CA TYR A 571 7.17 -10.29 0.11
C TYR A 571 6.66 -11.12 -1.07
N ALA A 572 5.77 -10.57 -1.89
CA ALA A 572 5.35 -11.20 -3.13
C ALA A 572 6.54 -11.38 -4.09
N THR A 573 7.30 -10.31 -4.33
CA THR A 573 8.46 -10.32 -5.23
C THR A 573 9.58 -11.21 -4.69
N SER A 574 9.84 -11.16 -3.38
CA SER A 574 10.82 -12.03 -2.72
C SER A 574 10.46 -13.51 -2.86
N SER A 575 9.17 -13.84 -2.75
CA SER A 575 8.69 -15.22 -2.91
C SER A 575 8.83 -15.72 -4.36
N GLN A 576 8.59 -14.85 -5.35
CA GLN A 576 8.84 -15.16 -6.76
C GLN A 576 10.34 -15.35 -7.06
N LEU A 577 11.19 -14.50 -6.48
CA LEU A 577 12.64 -14.61 -6.60
C LEU A 577 13.16 -15.93 -5.98
N GLU A 578 12.66 -16.30 -4.81
CA GLU A 578 13.01 -17.58 -4.18
C GLU A 578 12.53 -18.78 -5.00
N PHE A 579 11.34 -18.70 -5.60
CA PHE A 579 10.88 -19.71 -6.55
C PHE A 579 11.85 -19.88 -7.72
N LEU A 580 12.32 -18.78 -8.34
CA LEU A 580 13.27 -18.85 -9.44
C LEU A 580 14.60 -19.51 -9.05
N LYS A 581 15.08 -19.24 -7.82
CA LYS A 581 16.28 -19.88 -7.28
C LYS A 581 16.10 -21.39 -7.10
N ASN A 582 14.92 -21.82 -6.66
CA ASN A 582 14.59 -23.22 -6.40
C ASN A 582 14.18 -24.00 -7.67
N TYR A 583 13.65 -23.33 -8.70
CA TYR A 583 13.17 -23.92 -9.95
C TYR A 583 13.70 -23.15 -11.18
N PRO A 584 15.04 -23.12 -11.42
CA PRO A 584 15.64 -22.31 -12.47
C PRO A 584 15.12 -22.66 -13.88
N ASP A 585 14.82 -23.93 -14.13
CA ASP A 585 14.26 -24.41 -15.42
C ASP A 585 12.87 -23.85 -15.73
N MET A 586 12.21 -23.24 -14.73
CA MET A 586 10.86 -22.68 -14.86
C MET A 586 10.86 -21.16 -15.03
N ALA A 587 12.03 -20.53 -15.15
CA ALA A 587 12.15 -19.08 -15.33
C ALA A 587 11.35 -18.54 -16.53
N ALA A 588 11.31 -19.28 -17.64
CA ALA A 588 10.53 -18.91 -18.83
C ALA A 588 9.00 -18.85 -18.58
N GLN A 589 8.50 -19.53 -17.55
CA GLN A 589 7.08 -19.56 -17.19
C GLN A 589 6.66 -18.34 -16.37
N LEU A 590 7.61 -17.56 -15.86
CA LEU A 590 7.37 -16.31 -15.13
C LEU A 590 7.41 -15.06 -16.04
N SER A 591 7.99 -15.15 -17.25
CA SER A 591 8.03 -14.03 -18.21
C SER A 591 6.65 -13.46 -18.62
N PRO A 592 5.54 -14.24 -18.63
CA PRO A 592 4.20 -13.68 -18.83
C PRO A 592 3.63 -12.95 -17.60
N LEU A 593 4.09 -13.25 -16.37
CA LEU A 593 3.61 -12.59 -15.15
C LEU A 593 4.07 -11.14 -15.03
N ALA A 594 5.29 -10.84 -15.48
CA ALA A 594 5.80 -9.47 -15.51
C ALA A 594 4.95 -8.55 -16.43
N ARG A 595 4.32 -9.12 -17.47
CA ARG A 595 3.44 -8.39 -18.41
C ARG A 595 1.96 -8.40 -18.03
N GLY A 596 1.53 -9.24 -17.09
CA GLY A 596 0.13 -9.34 -16.63
C GLY A 596 -0.19 -8.48 -15.42
N MET A 597 0.84 -7.93 -14.77
CA MET A 597 0.76 -6.99 -13.64
C MET A 597 1.03 -5.53 -14.07
N SER A 598 1.10 -5.24 -15.38
CA SER A 598 1.36 -3.92 -15.97
C SER A 598 0.09 -3.12 -16.21
#